data_AF-A0A819KU66-F1
#
_entry.id   AF-A0A819KU66-F1
#
_cell.length_a   1.000
_cell.length_b   1.000
_cell.length_c   1.000
_cell.angle_alpha   90.00
_cell.angle_beta   90.00
_cell.angle_gamma   90.00
#
_symmetry.space_group_name_H-M   'P 1'
#
loop_
_entity.id
_entity.type
_entity.pdbx_description
1 polymer ?
#
loop_
_entity_poly.entity_id
_entity_poly.type
_entity_poly.pdbx_seq_one_letter_code
_entity_poly.pdbx_strand_id
1 'polypeptide(L)'
;MINTIIKHSLIRYYSIRNTISKRYLSSDSSDIFKLQERGYFCDNLSETDDHLRKLVTSKKQTIYCGFDPTAKSLHIGNLVGLIGLLHWQRAGHQPIALLGSATVLIGDPSGRLQERKQNLSNEDIVLNTENIEGLIRLIFQNHEKYFWKDQQKKLLPLTVVNNLSFYENMNTITFVATYGPHFRMNQLLSRKVIKTRIETSHDGLGYNEFSYQLYQAYDWYCLFKQYGCHFQ
;
A
#
# COMPACT_ATOMS: atom_id res chain seq x y z
N MET A 1 -32.94 -36.05 25.04
CA MET A 1 -31.81 -36.24 24.11
C MET A 1 -31.58 -35.05 23.18
N ILE A 2 -32.63 -34.35 22.70
CA ILE A 2 -32.53 -33.17 21.81
C ILE A 2 -31.95 -31.91 22.54
N ASN A 3 -32.30 -31.69 23.81
CA ASN A 3 -31.84 -30.51 24.57
C ASN A 3 -30.32 -30.49 24.88
N THR A 4 -29.65 -31.64 24.85
CA THR A 4 -28.20 -31.73 25.12
C THR A 4 -27.37 -31.35 23.88
N ILE A 5 -27.87 -31.68 22.69
CA ILE A 5 -27.21 -31.37 21.41
C ILE A 5 -27.27 -29.87 21.10
N ILE A 6 -28.39 -29.21 21.41
CA ILE A 6 -28.58 -27.76 21.22
C ILE A 6 -27.70 -26.95 22.19
N LYS A 7 -27.54 -27.40 23.45
CA LYS A 7 -26.61 -26.76 24.39
C LYS A 7 -25.15 -26.90 23.95
N HIS A 8 -24.73 -28.08 23.46
CA HIS A 8 -23.36 -28.27 22.98
C HIS A 8 -23.06 -27.49 21.70
N SER A 9 -24.01 -27.35 20.77
CA SER A 9 -23.82 -26.54 19.56
C SER A 9 -23.76 -25.04 19.85
N LEU A 10 -24.59 -24.52 20.77
CA LEU A 10 -24.55 -23.13 21.20
C LEU A 10 -23.26 -22.78 21.96
N ILE A 11 -22.78 -23.66 22.85
CA ILE A 11 -21.51 -23.46 23.58
C ILE A 11 -20.33 -23.49 22.60
N ARG A 12 -20.34 -24.37 21.60
CA ARG A 12 -19.30 -24.42 20.57
C ARG A 12 -19.34 -23.19 19.66
N TYR A 13 -20.52 -22.68 19.32
CA TYR A 13 -20.68 -21.45 18.55
C TYR A 13 -20.21 -20.20 19.33
N TYR A 14 -20.55 -20.11 20.63
CA TYR A 14 -20.06 -19.04 21.50
C TYR A 14 -18.55 -19.12 21.77
N SER A 15 -18.00 -20.32 21.95
CA SER A 15 -16.56 -20.56 22.11
C SER A 15 -15.81 -20.18 20.83
N ILE A 16 -16.26 -20.62 19.66
CA ILE A 16 -15.66 -20.25 18.36
C ILE A 16 -15.77 -18.74 18.11
N ARG A 17 -16.92 -18.11 18.42
CA ARG A 17 -17.09 -16.67 18.26
C ARG A 17 -16.20 -15.89 19.24
N ASN A 18 -16.00 -16.36 20.47
CA ASN A 18 -15.06 -15.74 21.41
C ASN A 18 -13.59 -15.98 21.02
N THR A 19 -13.24 -17.13 20.43
CA THR A 19 -11.87 -17.41 19.97
C THR A 19 -11.53 -16.66 18.69
N ILE A 20 -12.47 -16.52 17.76
CA ILE A 20 -12.34 -15.68 16.55
C ILE A 20 -12.32 -14.20 16.96
N SER A 21 -13.23 -13.77 17.83
CA SER A 21 -13.26 -12.39 18.34
C SER A 21 -11.95 -12.04 19.07
N LYS A 22 -11.43 -12.92 19.94
CA LYS A 22 -10.15 -12.67 20.64
C LYS A 22 -8.92 -12.71 19.74
N ARG A 23 -8.87 -13.56 18.69
CA ARG A 23 -7.72 -13.61 17.76
C ARG A 23 -7.63 -12.38 16.85
N TYR A 24 -8.77 -11.83 16.43
CA TYR A 24 -8.78 -10.65 15.55
C TYR A 24 -8.79 -9.33 16.32
N LEU A 25 -9.28 -9.30 17.57
CA LEU A 25 -9.40 -8.10 18.41
C LEU A 25 -8.42 -8.06 19.61
N SER A 26 -7.26 -8.71 19.53
CA SER A 26 -6.27 -8.60 20.61
C SER A 26 -5.85 -7.13 20.80
N SER A 27 -6.02 -6.63 22.01
CA SER A 27 -5.72 -5.26 22.45
C SER A 27 -4.23 -4.90 22.41
N ASP A 28 -3.33 -5.87 22.27
CA ASP A 28 -1.90 -5.63 22.08
C ASP A 28 -1.59 -5.39 20.60
N SER A 29 -2.09 -4.28 20.08
CA SER A 29 -2.04 -3.90 18.66
C SER A 29 -0.80 -3.10 18.23
N SER A 30 0.26 -3.12 19.04
CA SER A 30 1.47 -2.35 18.78
C SER A 30 2.53 -3.09 17.95
N ASP A 31 2.34 -4.39 17.69
CA ASP A 31 3.32 -5.20 16.98
C ASP A 31 2.84 -5.54 15.56
N ILE A 32 3.54 -4.98 14.56
CA ILE A 32 3.27 -5.23 13.15
C ILE A 32 3.55 -6.68 12.75
N PHE A 33 4.41 -7.41 13.47
CA PHE A 33 4.83 -8.77 13.08
C PHE A 33 3.70 -9.79 13.27
N LYS A 34 2.69 -9.48 14.09
CA LYS A 34 1.44 -10.25 14.18
C LYS A 34 0.68 -10.31 12.85
N LEU A 35 0.96 -9.41 11.90
CA LEU A 35 0.41 -9.50 10.54
C LEU A 35 0.96 -10.71 9.77
N GLN A 36 2.15 -11.20 10.11
CA GLN A 36 2.70 -12.42 9.51
C GLN A 36 1.88 -13.65 9.91
N GLU A 37 1.51 -13.78 11.19
CA GLU A 37 0.60 -14.84 11.66
C GLU A 37 -0.77 -14.80 10.97
N ARG A 38 -1.20 -13.60 10.56
CA ARG A 38 -2.45 -13.37 9.83
C ARG A 38 -2.32 -13.61 8.32
N GLY A 39 -1.14 -14.00 7.83
CA GLY A 39 -0.86 -14.23 6.42
C GLY A 39 -0.91 -12.97 5.57
N TYR A 40 -0.69 -11.79 6.16
CA TYR A 40 -0.81 -10.51 5.46
C TYR A 40 0.43 -10.20 4.62
N PHE A 41 1.63 -10.62 5.05
CA PHE A 41 2.86 -10.45 4.27
C PHE A 41 3.07 -11.68 3.39
N CYS A 42 3.09 -11.46 2.07
CA CYS A 42 3.35 -12.53 1.10
C CYS A 42 4.84 -12.83 0.95
N ASP A 43 5.70 -11.79 0.99
CA ASP A 43 7.15 -11.90 0.85
C ASP A 43 7.86 -10.80 1.67
N ASN A 44 9.11 -11.06 2.08
CA ASN A 44 10.12 -10.08 2.55
C ASN A 44 9.99 -9.43 3.94
N LEU A 45 8.94 -9.68 4.72
CA LEU A 45 8.91 -9.35 6.14
C LEU A 45 8.93 -10.65 6.93
N SER A 46 10.10 -11.31 6.99
CA SER A 46 10.26 -12.46 7.87
C SER A 46 10.49 -11.94 9.29
N GLU A 47 9.69 -12.43 10.24
CA GLU A 47 9.89 -12.28 11.69
C GLU A 47 11.31 -12.73 12.13
N THR A 48 11.97 -13.57 11.32
CA THR A 48 13.35 -14.02 11.50
C THR A 48 14.42 -13.00 11.09
N ASP A 49 14.04 -11.86 10.51
CA ASP A 49 14.98 -10.76 10.23
C ASP A 49 15.12 -9.85 11.46
N ASP A 50 16.07 -10.21 12.32
CA ASP A 50 16.43 -9.46 13.52
C ASP A 50 16.76 -7.98 13.23
N HIS A 51 17.27 -7.67 12.03
CA HIS A 51 17.61 -6.30 11.65
C HIS A 51 16.34 -5.49 11.39
N LEU A 52 15.36 -6.04 10.64
CA LEU A 52 14.07 -5.39 10.42
C LEU A 52 13.30 -5.21 11.72
N ARG A 53 13.29 -6.21 12.60
CA ARG A 53 12.64 -6.12 13.91
C ARG A 53 13.26 -5.03 14.78
N LYS A 54 14.59 -4.97 14.84
CA LYS A 54 15.31 -3.88 15.54
C LYS A 54 15.02 -2.53 14.89
N LEU A 55 14.97 -2.44 13.57
CA LEU A 55 14.69 -1.18 12.87
C LEU A 55 13.30 -0.65 13.24
N VAL A 56 12.27 -1.48 13.13
CA VAL A 56 10.88 -1.10 13.41
C VAL A 56 10.65 -0.79 14.89
N THR A 57 11.29 -1.54 15.80
CA THR A 57 11.10 -1.34 17.25
C THR A 57 11.96 -0.21 17.85
N SER A 58 13.11 0.11 17.24
CA SER A 58 14.04 1.11 17.79
C SER A 58 13.58 2.56 17.64
N LYS A 59 12.81 2.86 16.60
CA LYS A 59 12.31 4.22 16.35
C LYS A 59 11.03 4.21 15.54
N LYS A 60 10.28 5.31 15.63
CA LYS A 60 9.15 5.58 14.73
C LYS A 60 9.62 5.51 13.28
N GLN A 61 8.96 4.66 12.49
CA GLN A 61 9.15 4.56 11.06
C GLN A 61 8.07 5.33 10.30
N THR A 62 8.37 5.66 9.06
CA THR A 62 7.41 6.20 8.08
C THR A 62 7.25 5.17 6.97
N ILE A 63 6.00 4.82 6.68
CA ILE A 63 5.57 3.80 5.70
C ILE A 63 4.63 4.49 4.70
N TYR A 64 4.69 4.11 3.44
CA TYR A 64 3.70 4.56 2.46
C TYR A 64 3.04 3.42 1.70
N CYS A 65 1.84 3.68 1.18
CA CYS A 65 1.20 2.85 0.17
C CYS A 65 0.73 3.75 -0.98
N GLY A 66 1.01 3.33 -2.22
CA GLY A 66 0.57 4.01 -3.43
C GLY A 66 -0.86 3.63 -3.82
N PHE A 67 -1.62 4.62 -4.30
CA PHE A 67 -2.98 4.47 -4.82
C PHE A 67 -3.10 5.22 -6.14
N ASP A 68 -3.20 4.48 -7.25
CA ASP A 68 -3.37 5.06 -8.58
C ASP A 68 -4.87 5.38 -8.84
N PRO A 69 -5.26 6.66 -9.04
CA PRO A 69 -6.64 7.08 -9.25
C PRO A 69 -7.22 6.73 -10.65
N THR A 70 -7.24 5.44 -10.98
CA THR A 70 -7.73 4.94 -12.28
C THR A 70 -9.26 4.83 -12.35
N ALA A 71 -9.97 5.00 -11.23
CA ALA A 71 -11.42 4.90 -11.13
C ALA A 71 -11.94 5.86 -10.06
N LYS A 72 -13.25 6.12 -10.08
CA LYS A 72 -13.94 7.03 -9.15
C LYS A 72 -13.91 6.59 -7.68
N SER A 73 -13.56 5.34 -7.40
CA SER A 73 -13.58 4.78 -6.05
C SER A 73 -12.57 3.64 -5.91
N LEU A 74 -12.13 3.41 -4.67
CA LEU A 74 -11.32 2.25 -4.32
C LEU A 74 -12.19 0.99 -4.26
N HIS A 75 -11.64 -0.14 -4.70
CA HIS A 75 -12.27 -1.45 -4.53
C HIS A 75 -11.60 -2.25 -3.41
N ILE A 76 -12.16 -3.44 -3.11
CA ILE A 76 -11.70 -4.31 -2.03
C ILE A 76 -10.20 -4.68 -2.11
N GLY A 77 -9.64 -4.68 -3.31
CA GLY A 77 -8.20 -4.95 -3.53
C GLY A 77 -7.31 -3.87 -2.91
N ASN A 78 -7.73 -2.59 -3.01
CA ASN A 78 -6.99 -1.47 -2.43
C ASN A 78 -7.10 -1.42 -0.91
N LEU A 79 -8.12 -2.09 -0.36
CA LEU A 79 -8.34 -2.15 1.09
C LEU A 79 -7.20 -2.88 1.80
N VAL A 80 -6.54 -3.84 1.14
CA VAL A 80 -5.38 -4.53 1.72
C VAL A 80 -4.32 -3.49 2.08
N GLY A 81 -3.82 -2.71 1.13
CA GLY A 81 -2.83 -1.66 1.39
C GLY A 81 -3.24 -0.67 2.49
N LEU A 82 -4.51 -0.26 2.52
CA LEU A 82 -5.04 0.61 3.59
C LEU A 82 -5.03 -0.06 4.96
N ILE A 83 -5.43 -1.33 5.05
CA ILE A 83 -5.37 -2.11 6.30
C ILE A 83 -3.92 -2.17 6.79
N GLY A 84 -2.96 -2.39 5.89
CA GLY A 84 -1.53 -2.31 6.20
C GLY A 84 -1.17 -0.99 6.88
N LEU A 85 -1.47 0.14 6.23
CA LEU A 85 -1.21 1.46 6.80
C LEU A 85 -1.88 1.67 8.17
N LEU A 86 -3.12 1.21 8.35
CA LEU A 86 -3.82 1.28 9.64
C LEU A 86 -3.09 0.47 10.72
N HIS A 87 -2.59 -0.73 10.39
CA HIS A 87 -1.82 -1.53 11.34
C HIS A 87 -0.50 -0.88 11.73
N TRP A 88 0.23 -0.30 10.78
CA TRP A 88 1.43 0.48 11.07
C TRP A 88 1.12 1.72 11.91
N GLN A 89 -0.01 2.41 11.65
CA GLN A 89 -0.47 3.54 12.46
C GLN A 89 -0.75 3.12 13.90
N ARG A 90 -1.43 1.98 14.11
CA ARG A 90 -1.71 1.41 15.44
C ARG A 90 -0.44 1.00 16.20
N ALA A 91 0.61 0.63 15.46
CA ALA A 91 1.94 0.38 15.99
C ALA A 91 2.74 1.66 16.30
N GLY A 92 2.18 2.84 16.06
CA GLY A 92 2.81 4.14 16.35
C GLY A 92 3.74 4.63 15.25
N HIS A 93 3.63 4.08 14.04
CA HIS A 93 4.37 4.53 12.86
C HIS A 93 3.57 5.55 12.05
N GLN A 94 4.26 6.34 11.23
CA GLN A 94 3.67 7.40 10.42
C GLN A 94 3.20 6.83 9.07
N PRO A 95 1.87 6.75 8.80
CA PRO A 95 1.37 6.31 7.51
C PRO A 95 1.33 7.46 6.49
N ILE A 96 1.71 7.14 5.25
CA ILE A 96 1.56 7.99 4.07
C ILE A 96 0.67 7.28 3.04
N ALA A 97 -0.39 7.92 2.60
CA ALA A 97 -1.10 7.52 1.38
C ALA A 97 -0.58 8.37 0.21
N LEU A 98 0.08 7.72 -0.75
CA LEU A 98 0.57 8.39 -1.96
C LEU A 98 -0.47 8.25 -3.07
N LEU A 99 -1.02 9.36 -3.54
CA LEU A 99 -1.92 9.44 -4.69
C LEU A 99 -1.07 9.52 -5.97
N GLY A 100 -1.24 8.53 -6.83
CA GLY A 100 -0.48 8.35 -8.06
C GLY A 100 -1.02 9.12 -9.26
N SER A 101 -1.36 10.42 -9.13
CA SER A 101 -1.99 11.16 -10.24
C SER A 101 -1.07 11.28 -11.46
N ALA A 102 0.25 11.42 -11.26
CA ALA A 102 1.22 11.43 -12.37
C ALA A 102 1.45 10.04 -12.95
N THR A 103 1.57 9.01 -12.10
CA THR A 103 1.80 7.62 -12.52
C THR A 103 0.59 7.02 -13.25
N VAL A 104 -0.62 7.50 -12.96
CA VAL A 104 -1.81 7.16 -13.75
C VAL A 104 -1.70 7.61 -15.19
N LEU A 105 -1.05 8.73 -15.51
CA LEU A 105 -0.86 9.18 -16.90
C LEU A 105 0.06 8.24 -17.70
N ILE A 106 0.91 7.47 -17.01
CA ILE A 106 1.90 6.57 -17.62
C ILE A 106 1.29 5.18 -17.83
N GLY A 107 0.60 4.67 -16.80
CA GLY A 107 -0.06 3.36 -16.80
C GLY A 107 0.81 2.24 -16.22
N ASP A 108 0.31 1.58 -15.17
CA ASP A 108 0.97 0.44 -14.51
C ASP A 108 0.77 -0.87 -15.32
N PRO A 109 1.86 -1.58 -15.73
CA PRO A 109 1.77 -2.88 -16.39
C PRO A 109 1.54 -4.07 -15.42
N SER A 110 1.61 -3.85 -14.11
CA SER A 110 1.62 -4.92 -13.11
C SER A 110 0.34 -5.76 -13.17
N GLY A 111 0.49 -7.02 -13.56
CA GLY A 111 -0.56 -8.04 -13.49
C GLY A 111 -1.56 -8.06 -14.65
N ARG A 112 -1.29 -7.40 -15.78
CA ARG A 112 -2.18 -7.42 -16.95
C ARG A 112 -1.46 -7.84 -18.24
N LEU A 113 -2.15 -8.64 -19.06
CA LEU A 113 -1.65 -9.16 -20.33
C LEU A 113 -1.93 -8.23 -21.53
N GLN A 114 -2.74 -7.17 -21.34
CA GLN A 114 -3.11 -6.21 -22.38
C GLN A 114 -2.71 -4.81 -21.97
N GLU A 115 -2.20 -4.02 -22.93
CA GLU A 115 -1.90 -2.60 -22.75
C GLU A 115 -3.16 -1.83 -22.30
N ARG A 116 -2.99 -0.90 -21.36
CA ARG A 116 -4.08 0.03 -21.01
C ARG A 116 -4.37 0.94 -22.20
N LYS A 117 -5.56 0.78 -22.80
CA LYS A 117 -6.19 1.88 -23.54
C LYS A 117 -6.65 2.94 -22.54
N GLN A 118 -5.75 3.82 -22.14
CA GLN A 118 -6.02 4.80 -21.09
C GLN A 118 -6.74 6.01 -21.67
N ASN A 119 -8.08 5.94 -21.72
CA ASN A 119 -8.97 7.05 -22.13
C ASN A 119 -9.49 7.81 -20.89
N LEU A 120 -8.62 8.23 -19.98
CA LEU A 120 -9.02 9.11 -18.87
C LEU A 120 -8.64 10.55 -19.22
N SER A 121 -9.58 11.48 -19.13
CA SER A 121 -9.25 12.89 -19.27
C SER A 121 -8.49 13.39 -18.04
N ASN A 122 -7.81 14.52 -18.17
CA ASN A 122 -7.18 15.16 -17.02
C ASN A 122 -8.22 15.55 -15.95
N GLU A 123 -9.42 15.95 -16.36
CA GLU A 123 -10.50 16.25 -15.40
C GLU A 123 -10.94 14.99 -14.64
N ASP A 124 -11.05 13.85 -15.33
CA ASP A 124 -11.37 12.58 -14.68
C ASP A 124 -10.32 12.19 -13.65
N ILE A 125 -9.03 12.39 -13.94
CA ILE A 125 -7.94 12.08 -13.01
C ILE A 125 -8.00 12.98 -11.78
N VAL A 126 -8.25 14.27 -11.95
CA VAL A 126 -8.42 15.21 -10.82
C VAL A 126 -9.60 14.77 -9.96
N LEU A 127 -10.76 14.52 -10.56
CA LEU A 127 -11.96 14.10 -9.84
C LEU A 127 -11.76 12.76 -9.12
N ASN A 128 -11.12 11.78 -9.77
CA ASN A 128 -10.82 10.49 -9.15
C ASN A 128 -9.85 10.65 -7.98
N THR A 129 -8.84 11.51 -8.11
CA THR A 129 -7.85 11.81 -7.07
C THR A 129 -8.54 12.38 -5.83
N GLU A 130 -9.41 13.38 -6.00
CA GLU A 130 -10.18 13.99 -4.91
C GLU A 130 -11.09 12.97 -4.21
N ASN A 131 -11.81 12.15 -4.97
CA ASN A 131 -12.69 11.11 -4.44
C ASN A 131 -11.91 10.06 -3.63
N ILE A 132 -10.78 9.61 -4.16
CA ILE A 132 -9.94 8.62 -3.49
C ILE A 132 -9.31 9.20 -2.24
N GLU A 133 -8.81 10.43 -2.28
CA GLU A 133 -8.31 11.12 -1.10
C GLU A 133 -9.38 11.20 0.00
N GLY A 134 -10.59 11.65 -0.36
CA GLY A 134 -11.72 11.74 0.57
C GLY A 134 -12.07 10.38 1.19
N LEU A 135 -12.08 9.32 0.38
CA LEU A 135 -12.36 7.96 0.85
C LEU A 135 -11.28 7.43 1.80
N ILE A 136 -9.99 7.65 1.50
CA ILE A 136 -8.89 7.25 2.39
C ILE A 136 -9.01 7.98 3.72
N ARG A 137 -9.22 9.31 3.70
CA ARG A 137 -9.40 10.10 4.93
C ARG A 137 -10.59 9.59 5.74
N LEU A 138 -11.72 9.31 5.10
CA LEU A 138 -12.90 8.76 5.75
C LEU A 138 -12.63 7.40 6.41
N ILE A 139 -11.88 6.51 5.74
CA ILE A 139 -11.50 5.21 6.30
C ILE A 139 -10.64 5.37 7.56
N PHE A 140 -9.67 6.28 7.54
CA PHE A 140 -8.83 6.56 8.71
C PHE A 140 -9.61 7.20 9.87
N GLN A 141 -10.53 8.13 9.57
CA GLN A 141 -11.44 8.71 10.56
C GLN A 141 -12.36 7.65 11.18
N ASN A 142 -12.92 6.77 10.36
CA ASN A 142 -13.75 5.65 10.83
C ASN A 142 -12.93 4.67 11.66
N HIS A 143 -11.69 4.39 11.28
CA HIS A 143 -10.78 3.57 12.08
C HIS A 143 -10.57 4.18 13.48
N GLU A 144 -10.25 5.48 13.56
CA GLU A 144 -10.06 6.17 14.83
C GLU A 144 -11.35 6.19 15.67
N LYS A 145 -12.50 6.44 15.05
CA LYS A 145 -13.79 6.54 15.77
C LYS A 145 -14.33 5.20 16.26
N TYR A 146 -14.22 4.14 15.45
CA TYR A 146 -14.94 2.88 15.69
C TYR A 146 -14.04 1.71 16.08
N PHE A 147 -12.75 1.73 15.71
CA PHE A 147 -11.83 0.58 15.85
C PHE A 147 -10.63 0.86 16.74
N TRP A 148 -10.36 2.12 17.07
CA TRP A 148 -9.34 2.51 18.03
C TRP A 148 -9.95 2.65 19.43
N LYS A 149 -9.55 1.77 20.35
CA LYS A 149 -10.10 1.68 21.70
C LYS A 149 -9.18 2.26 22.78
N ASP A 150 -7.92 2.50 22.45
CA ASP A 150 -6.92 3.03 23.38
C ASP A 150 -6.95 4.56 23.34
N GLN A 151 -7.85 5.17 24.10
CA GLN A 151 -8.00 6.63 24.17
C GLN A 151 -6.80 7.34 24.83
N GLN A 152 -5.89 6.60 25.48
CA GLN A 152 -4.70 7.19 26.09
C GLN A 152 -3.57 7.41 25.07
N LYS A 153 -3.55 6.64 23.98
CA LYS A 153 -2.60 6.80 22.89
C LYS A 153 -3.27 7.43 21.67
N LYS A 154 -2.90 8.66 21.35
CA LYS A 154 -3.37 9.34 20.13
C LYS A 154 -2.71 8.71 18.91
N LEU A 155 -3.51 8.35 17.90
CA LEU A 155 -3.00 7.89 16.62
C LEU A 155 -2.29 9.04 15.90
N LEU A 156 -1.20 8.72 15.20
CA LEU A 156 -0.53 9.70 14.34
C LEU A 156 -1.44 10.06 13.16
N PRO A 157 -1.45 11.34 12.72
CA PRO A 157 -2.30 11.76 11.62
C PRO A 157 -1.89 11.07 10.32
N LEU A 158 -2.87 10.76 9.47
CA LEU A 158 -2.60 10.33 8.10
C LEU A 158 -1.98 11.48 7.29
N THR A 159 -0.85 11.21 6.65
CA THR A 159 -0.29 12.10 5.61
C THR A 159 -0.79 11.61 4.25
N VAL A 160 -1.35 12.51 3.45
CA VAL A 160 -1.71 12.22 2.05
C VAL A 160 -0.81 13.09 1.17
N VAL A 161 -0.19 12.48 0.17
CA VAL A 161 0.73 13.15 -0.76
C VAL A 161 0.29 12.82 -2.18
N ASN A 162 0.32 13.80 -3.07
CA ASN A 162 0.12 13.56 -4.50
C ASN A 162 1.47 13.61 -5.23
N ASN A 163 1.82 12.54 -5.95
CA ASN A 163 3.11 12.45 -6.64
C ASN A 163 3.26 13.46 -7.79
N LEU A 164 2.16 14.07 -8.27
CA LEU A 164 2.23 15.13 -9.26
C LEU A 164 3.14 16.29 -8.82
N SER A 165 3.13 16.60 -7.51
CA SER A 165 3.99 17.62 -6.90
C SER A 165 5.50 17.34 -7.05
N PHE A 166 5.91 16.08 -7.19
CA PHE A 166 7.32 15.71 -7.38
C PHE A 166 7.81 16.05 -8.79
N TYR A 167 6.89 16.23 -9.74
CA TYR A 167 7.18 16.39 -11.15
C TYR A 167 6.89 17.80 -11.69
N GLU A 168 6.29 18.70 -10.92
CA GLU A 168 5.88 20.06 -11.35
C GLU A 168 7.00 20.85 -12.05
N ASN A 169 8.25 20.68 -11.62
CA ASN A 169 9.42 21.34 -12.20
C ASN A 169 10.42 20.36 -12.84
N MET A 170 10.00 19.11 -13.07
CA MET A 170 10.85 18.06 -13.61
C MET A 170 10.57 17.85 -15.09
N ASN A 171 11.49 18.30 -15.95
CA ASN A 171 11.42 17.92 -17.36
C ASN A 171 12.11 16.57 -17.61
N THR A 172 11.75 15.93 -18.71
CA THR A 172 12.26 14.59 -19.07
C THR A 172 13.78 14.54 -19.21
N ILE A 173 14.41 15.58 -19.76
CA ILE A 173 15.86 15.64 -19.93
C ILE A 173 16.55 15.68 -18.57
N THR A 174 16.07 16.54 -17.66
CA THR A 174 16.57 16.64 -16.29
C THR A 174 16.42 15.32 -15.55
N PHE A 175 15.27 14.65 -15.68
CA PHE A 175 15.05 13.35 -15.04
C PHE A 175 16.04 12.30 -15.54
N VAL A 176 16.18 12.15 -16.87
CA VAL A 176 17.07 11.16 -17.47
C VAL A 176 18.53 11.47 -17.16
N ALA A 177 18.95 12.73 -17.25
CA ALA A 177 20.34 13.12 -16.96
C ALA A 177 20.71 12.94 -15.49
N THR A 178 19.80 13.25 -14.57
CA THR A 178 20.07 13.23 -13.13
C THR A 178 19.91 11.82 -12.55
N TYR A 179 18.82 11.13 -12.89
CA TYR A 179 18.45 9.86 -12.26
C TYR A 179 18.71 8.64 -13.16
N GLY A 180 18.72 8.82 -14.48
CA GLY A 180 18.97 7.74 -15.45
C GLY A 180 20.24 6.91 -15.18
N PRO A 181 21.40 7.52 -14.85
CA PRO A 181 22.63 6.77 -14.57
C PRO A 181 22.54 5.81 -13.36
N HIS A 182 21.57 6.01 -12.47
CA HIS A 182 21.33 5.16 -11.30
C HIS A 182 20.46 3.93 -11.62
N PHE A 183 19.78 3.92 -12.77
CA PHE A 183 18.97 2.79 -13.21
C PHE A 183 19.79 1.85 -14.11
N ARG A 184 19.96 0.59 -13.68
CA ARG A 184 20.67 -0.44 -14.46
C ARG A 184 19.68 -1.26 -15.28
N MET A 185 19.81 -1.20 -16.61
CA MET A 185 18.90 -1.88 -17.54
C MET A 185 18.80 -3.39 -17.30
N ASN A 186 19.93 -4.06 -17.06
CA ASN A 186 19.93 -5.51 -16.79
C ASN A 186 19.10 -5.86 -15.54
N GLN A 187 19.14 -5.01 -14.50
CA GLN A 187 18.33 -5.22 -13.29
C GLN A 187 16.84 -4.98 -13.57
N LEU A 188 16.50 -3.90 -14.27
CA LEU A 188 15.10 -3.59 -14.62
C LEU A 188 14.46 -4.68 -15.48
N LEU A 189 15.19 -5.18 -16.49
CA LEU A 189 14.71 -6.25 -17.38
C LEU A 189 14.63 -7.61 -16.68
N SER A 190 15.45 -7.85 -15.66
CA SER A 190 15.44 -9.11 -14.92
C SER A 190 14.23 -9.28 -13.99
N ARG A 191 13.47 -8.21 -13.71
CA ARG A 191 12.28 -8.29 -12.86
C ARG A 191 11.27 -9.25 -13.48
N LYS A 192 10.79 -10.22 -12.68
CA LYS A 192 9.89 -11.29 -13.14
C LYS A 192 8.68 -10.75 -13.90
N VAL A 193 8.07 -9.67 -13.41
CA VAL A 193 6.91 -9.02 -14.05
C VAL A 193 7.25 -8.54 -15.47
N ILE A 194 8.39 -7.87 -15.64
CA ILE A 194 8.85 -7.35 -16.94
C ILE A 194 9.21 -8.51 -17.87
N LYS A 195 9.97 -9.48 -17.39
CA LYS A 195 10.36 -10.66 -18.16
C LYS A 195 9.14 -11.43 -18.67
N THR A 196 8.20 -11.75 -17.80
CA THR A 196 6.97 -12.44 -18.18
C THR A 196 6.13 -11.62 -19.15
N ARG A 197 6.03 -10.29 -18.98
CA ARG A 197 5.29 -9.42 -19.89
C ARG A 197 5.92 -9.39 -21.29
N ILE A 198 7.25 -9.34 -21.38
CA ILE A 198 7.98 -9.42 -22.66
C ILE A 198 7.76 -10.79 -23.32
N GLU A 199 7.79 -11.88 -22.57
CA GLU A 199 7.63 -13.26 -23.09
C GLU A 199 6.19 -13.58 -23.55
N THR A 200 5.18 -12.96 -22.92
CA THR A 200 3.76 -13.26 -23.17
C THR A 200 3.07 -12.31 -24.14
N SER A 201 3.64 -11.13 -24.37
CA SER A 201 3.08 -10.12 -25.28
C SER A 201 3.46 -10.38 -26.73
N HIS A 202 2.48 -10.43 -27.65
CA HIS A 202 2.78 -10.41 -29.09
C HIS A 202 3.32 -9.06 -29.56
N ASP A 203 2.87 -7.97 -28.94
CA ASP A 203 3.22 -6.59 -29.32
C ASP A 203 4.44 -6.04 -28.55
N GLY A 204 5.06 -6.84 -27.68
CA GLY A 204 6.16 -6.42 -26.81
C GLY A 204 5.71 -5.62 -25.58
N LEU A 205 6.65 -4.85 -25.01
CA LEU A 205 6.45 -4.01 -23.82
C LEU A 205 6.59 -2.54 -24.22
N GLY A 206 5.55 -1.73 -23.99
CA GLY A 206 5.58 -0.30 -24.25
C GLY A 206 6.63 0.43 -23.38
N TYR A 207 7.19 1.53 -23.89
CA TYR A 207 8.13 2.36 -23.13
C TYR A 207 7.47 2.98 -21.88
N ASN A 208 6.21 3.39 -21.99
CA ASN A 208 5.42 3.87 -20.84
C ASN A 208 5.30 2.78 -19.75
N GLU A 209 4.93 1.56 -20.15
CA GLU A 209 4.85 0.41 -19.25
C GLU A 209 6.20 0.11 -18.59
N PHE A 210 7.28 0.10 -19.38
CA PHE A 210 8.64 -0.11 -18.86
C PHE A 210 9.07 1.00 -17.89
N SER A 211 8.78 2.26 -18.22
CA SER A 211 9.22 3.43 -17.47
C SER A 211 8.44 3.62 -16.17
N TYR A 212 7.23 3.07 -16.03
CA TYR A 212 6.41 3.16 -14.81
C TYR A 212 7.20 2.82 -13.54
N GLN A 213 7.99 1.74 -13.56
CA GLN A 213 8.78 1.32 -12.40
C GLN A 213 9.88 2.31 -12.00
N LEU A 214 10.36 3.15 -12.94
CA LEU A 214 11.35 4.19 -12.68
C LEU A 214 10.69 5.33 -11.89
N TYR A 215 9.49 5.74 -12.31
CA TYR A 215 8.70 6.76 -11.62
C TYR A 215 8.27 6.30 -10.23
N GLN A 216 7.82 5.05 -10.08
CA GLN A 216 7.50 4.49 -8.77
C GLN A 216 8.72 4.44 -7.83
N ALA A 217 9.91 4.10 -8.36
CA ALA A 217 11.15 4.14 -7.57
C ALA A 217 11.54 5.58 -7.19
N TYR A 218 11.33 6.54 -8.08
CA TYR A 218 11.58 7.96 -7.82
C TYR A 218 10.62 8.53 -6.78
N ASP A 219 9.34 8.15 -6.83
CA ASP A 219 8.35 8.52 -5.81
C ASP A 219 8.81 8.09 -4.42
N TRP A 220 9.31 6.86 -4.28
CA TRP A 220 9.84 6.40 -2.99
C TRP A 220 11.07 7.20 -2.57
N TYR A 221 11.97 7.52 -3.50
CA TYR A 221 13.13 8.38 -3.20
C TYR A 221 12.71 9.76 -2.69
N CYS A 222 11.71 10.39 -3.30
CA CYS A 222 11.14 11.66 -2.84
C CYS A 222 10.55 11.53 -1.43
N LEU A 223 9.76 10.48 -1.18
CA LEU A 223 9.18 10.22 0.14
C LEU A 223 10.25 9.94 1.21
N PHE A 224 11.32 9.23 0.84
CA PHE A 224 12.47 9.03 1.70
C PHE A 224 13.14 10.36 2.07
N LYS A 225 13.40 11.22 1.09
CA LYS A 225 14.06 12.52 1.31
C LYS A 225 13.21 13.50 2.11
N GLN A 226 11.91 13.59 1.82
CA GLN A 226 11.02 14.58 2.41
C GLN A 226 10.43 14.14 3.76
N TYR A 227 10.12 12.84 3.90
CA TYR A 227 9.38 12.32 5.07
C TYR A 227 10.13 11.24 5.85
N GLY A 228 11.36 10.90 5.45
CA GLY A 228 12.09 9.78 6.04
C GLY A 228 11.34 8.45 5.87
N CYS A 229 10.69 8.25 4.73
CA CYS A 229 9.95 7.03 4.42
C CYS A 229 10.90 5.86 4.09
N HIS A 230 10.92 4.84 4.96
CA HIS A 230 11.84 3.70 4.83
C HIS A 230 11.14 2.42 4.34
N PHE A 231 9.81 2.42 4.29
CA PHE A 231 9.01 1.25 3.94
C PHE A 231 7.96 1.62 2.89
N GLN A 232 7.66 0.67 2.01
CA GLN A 232 6.58 0.66 1.02
C GLN A 232 5.71 -0.57 1.24
#